data_AF-A0A231H9J0-F1
#
_entry.id   AF-A0A231H9J0-F1
#
_cell.length_a   1.000
_cell.length_b   1.000
_cell.length_c   1.000
_cell.angle_alpha   90.00
_cell.angle_beta   90.00
_cell.angle_gamma   90.00
#
_symmetry.space_group_name_H-M   'P 1'
#
loop_
_entity.id
_entity.type
_entity.pdbx_description
1 polymer ?
#
loop_
_entity_poly.entity_id
_entity_poly.type
_entity_poly.pdbx_seq_one_letter_code
_entity_poly.pdbx_strand_id
1 'polypeptide(L)'
;MSDAEQMGFDIEFDEKTQAFLDWVAPQRMESQVRSFLSNTVPGIADYEDPWWKPAVLTRVLDATLELFGDWDTFSTPENRDRADQFVRFLGECCVKQHPGMAWTNDPGSGAPLYTDFGPAVHFVDSGLGENVISLARELFMENYGPRMVEYSIQKAGVPI
;
A
#
# COMPACT_ATOMS: atom_id res chain seq x y z
N MET A 1 3.61 18.89 45.33
CA MET A 1 3.68 17.53 44.78
C MET A 1 2.28 17.09 44.43
N SER A 2 2.04 16.88 43.16
CA SER A 2 0.86 16.21 42.61
C SER A 2 1.38 15.58 41.33
N ASP A 3 1.99 14.42 41.48
CA ASP A 3 2.32 13.53 40.38
C ASP A 3 0.98 13.13 39.76
N ALA A 4 0.62 13.82 38.68
CA ALA A 4 -0.30 13.26 37.72
C ALA A 4 0.48 12.14 37.05
N GLU A 5 0.43 10.96 37.68
CA GLU A 5 0.84 9.70 37.09
C GLU A 5 0.11 9.60 35.75
N GLN A 6 0.88 9.88 34.69
CA GLN A 6 0.54 9.55 33.32
C GLN A 6 0.25 8.05 33.32
N MET A 7 -1.03 7.67 33.43
CA MET A 7 -1.49 6.32 33.18
C MET A 7 -1.21 6.02 31.71
N GLY A 8 0.00 5.52 31.44
CA GLY A 8 0.28 4.75 30.24
C GLY A 8 -0.55 3.49 30.36
N PHE A 9 -1.73 3.48 29.76
CA PHE A 9 -2.44 2.23 29.52
C PHE A 9 -1.58 1.43 28.55
N ASP A 10 -0.95 0.36 29.03
CA ASP A 10 -0.39 -0.66 28.16
C ASP A 10 -1.58 -1.30 27.40
N ILE A 11 -1.85 -0.78 26.21
CA ILE A 11 -2.87 -1.35 25.33
C ILE A 11 -2.27 -2.62 24.73
N GLU A 12 -2.66 -3.77 25.28
CA GLU A 12 -2.34 -5.07 24.68
C GLU A 12 -3.21 -5.28 23.44
N PHE A 13 -2.57 -5.41 22.28
CA PHE A 13 -3.23 -5.79 21.04
C PHE A 13 -3.12 -7.30 20.83
N ASP A 14 -4.12 -7.91 20.19
CA ASP A 14 -3.99 -9.30 19.73
C ASP A 14 -2.88 -9.43 18.68
N GLU A 15 -2.39 -10.66 18.47
CA GLU A 15 -1.26 -10.93 17.57
C GLU A 15 -1.46 -10.41 16.13
N LYS A 16 -2.70 -10.45 15.61
CA LYS A 16 -3.00 -10.01 14.24
C LYS A 16 -3.04 -8.49 14.14
N THR A 17 -3.61 -7.85 15.14
CA THR A 17 -3.61 -6.39 15.26
C THR A 17 -2.17 -5.89 15.42
N GLN A 18 -1.35 -6.53 16.26
CA GLN A 18 0.06 -6.18 16.42
C GLN A 18 0.84 -6.39 15.12
N ALA A 19 0.63 -7.50 14.41
CA ALA A 19 1.27 -7.76 13.11
C ALA A 19 0.96 -6.67 12.08
N PHE A 20 -0.29 -6.20 12.03
CA PHE A 20 -0.67 -5.07 11.18
C PHE A 20 0.01 -3.77 11.62
N LEU A 21 0.01 -3.44 12.92
CA LEU A 21 0.63 -2.23 13.46
C LEU A 21 2.14 -2.19 13.18
N ASP A 22 2.84 -3.31 13.37
CA ASP A 22 4.26 -3.47 13.05
C ASP A 22 4.53 -3.39 11.54
N TRP A 23 3.56 -3.81 10.73
CA TRP A 23 3.63 -3.72 9.28
C TRP A 23 3.47 -2.27 8.79
N VAL A 24 2.53 -1.50 9.35
CA VAL A 24 2.28 -0.08 9.02
C VAL A 24 3.17 0.93 9.74
N ALA A 25 4.11 0.48 10.58
CA ALA A 25 5.06 1.36 11.24
C ALA A 25 5.69 2.36 10.23
N PRO A 26 5.62 3.68 10.48
CA PRO A 26 5.97 4.69 9.46
C PRO A 26 7.36 4.53 8.88
N GLN A 27 8.36 4.22 9.71
CA GLN A 27 9.74 4.01 9.28
C GLN A 27 9.86 2.81 8.34
N ARG A 28 9.09 1.75 8.60
CA ARG A 28 9.05 0.55 7.77
C ARG A 28 8.32 0.81 6.46
N MET A 29 7.23 1.57 6.47
CA MET A 29 6.54 2.00 5.25
C MET A 29 7.49 2.78 4.33
N GLU A 30 8.15 3.80 4.89
CA GLU A 30 9.09 4.62 4.12
C GLU A 30 10.26 3.80 3.56
N SER A 31 10.91 2.96 4.38
CA SER A 31 12.07 2.18 3.94
C SER A 31 11.71 1.19 2.85
N GLN A 32 10.56 0.52 2.97
CA GLN A 32 10.11 -0.48 2.00
C GLN A 32 9.70 0.15 0.67
N VAL A 33 8.98 1.28 0.70
CA VAL A 33 8.64 2.03 -0.53
C VAL A 33 9.88 2.56 -1.23
N ARG A 34 10.85 3.11 -0.48
CA ARG A 34 12.14 3.55 -1.07
C ARG A 34 12.91 2.40 -1.70
N SER A 35 12.94 1.23 -1.04
CA SER A 35 13.59 0.03 -1.57
C SER A 35 12.94 -0.41 -2.88
N PHE A 36 11.60 -0.46 -2.91
CA PHE A 36 10.86 -0.83 -4.11
C PHE A 36 11.12 0.09 -5.28
N LEU A 37 10.98 1.41 -5.07
CA LEU A 37 11.21 2.41 -6.11
C LEU A 37 12.63 2.31 -6.68
N SER A 38 13.65 2.17 -5.82
CA SER A 38 15.06 2.12 -6.24
C SER A 38 15.39 0.85 -7.02
N ASN A 39 14.74 -0.27 -6.72
CA ASN A 39 14.99 -1.55 -7.38
C ASN A 39 14.15 -1.76 -8.64
N THR A 40 13.01 -1.07 -8.76
CA THR A 40 12.04 -1.27 -9.84
C THR A 40 12.18 -0.24 -10.95
N VAL A 41 12.46 1.03 -10.60
CA VAL A 41 12.58 2.12 -11.58
C VAL A 41 14.00 2.67 -11.56
N PRO A 42 14.84 2.31 -12.55
CA PRO A 42 16.17 2.89 -12.71
C PRO A 42 16.09 4.42 -12.81
N GLY A 43 16.91 5.12 -12.03
CA GLY A 43 16.96 6.59 -12.06
C GLY A 43 15.73 7.27 -11.45
N ILE A 44 14.91 6.59 -10.64
CA ILE A 44 13.75 7.22 -9.97
C ILE A 44 14.12 8.47 -9.16
N ALA A 45 15.36 8.55 -8.67
CA ALA A 45 15.88 9.71 -7.94
C ALA A 45 16.03 10.96 -8.81
N ASP A 46 16.08 10.81 -10.14
CA ASP A 46 16.24 11.90 -11.10
C ASP A 46 14.89 12.50 -11.52
N TYR A 47 13.77 11.96 -11.02
CA TYR A 47 12.43 12.43 -11.36
C TYR A 47 12.12 13.71 -10.58
N GLU A 48 11.65 14.75 -11.28
CA GLU A 48 11.30 16.04 -10.67
C GLU A 48 9.99 15.96 -9.86
N ASP A 49 9.03 15.18 -10.34
CA ASP A 49 7.73 15.00 -9.71
C ASP A 49 7.76 13.91 -8.61
N PRO A 50 6.99 14.07 -7.54
CA PRO A 50 6.84 13.02 -6.52
C PRO A 50 6.29 11.71 -7.11
N TRP A 51 6.79 10.57 -6.65
CA TRP A 51 6.44 9.25 -7.19
C TRP A 51 4.96 8.86 -7.06
N TRP A 52 4.22 9.48 -6.14
CA TRP A 52 2.78 9.27 -5.97
C TRP A 52 1.93 10.16 -6.87
N LYS A 53 2.53 11.02 -7.70
CA LYS A 53 1.80 11.85 -8.68
C LYS A 53 1.57 11.10 -9.98
N PRO A 54 0.45 11.38 -10.69
CA PRO A 54 0.00 10.61 -11.86
C PRO A 54 1.11 10.20 -12.83
N ALA A 55 1.86 11.17 -13.39
CA ALA A 55 2.86 10.89 -14.43
C ALA A 55 3.99 9.95 -13.98
N VAL A 56 4.43 10.03 -12.72
CA VAL A 56 5.47 9.15 -12.18
C VAL A 56 4.88 7.83 -11.72
N LEU A 57 3.69 7.87 -11.11
CA LEU A 57 2.94 6.69 -10.69
C LEU A 57 2.70 5.74 -11.87
N THR A 58 2.23 6.23 -13.02
CA THR A 58 2.01 5.39 -14.20
C THR A 58 3.31 4.68 -14.62
N ARG A 59 4.44 5.39 -14.63
CA ARG A 59 5.75 4.81 -15.00
C ARG A 59 6.22 3.75 -14.02
N VAL A 60 6.00 3.96 -12.73
CA VAL A 60 6.30 2.95 -11.71
C VAL A 60 5.43 1.72 -11.92
N LEU A 61 4.14 1.90 -12.23
CA LEU A 61 3.21 0.81 -12.52
C LEU A 61 3.57 0.06 -13.81
N ASP A 62 4.00 0.76 -14.87
CA ASP A 62 4.52 0.15 -16.09
C ASP A 62 5.73 -0.75 -15.77
N ALA A 63 6.73 -0.21 -15.07
CA ALA A 63 7.92 -0.97 -14.67
C ALA A 63 7.59 -2.15 -13.73
N THR A 64 6.57 -2.01 -12.89
CA THR A 64 6.10 -3.08 -12.02
C THR A 64 5.45 -4.21 -12.82
N LEU A 65 4.66 -3.87 -13.84
CA LEU A 65 4.06 -4.84 -14.73
C LEU A 65 5.15 -5.59 -15.52
N GLU A 66 6.19 -4.90 -15.97
CA GLU A 66 7.36 -5.55 -16.62
C GLU A 66 8.13 -6.47 -15.64
N LEU A 67 8.26 -6.06 -14.38
CA LEU A 67 8.98 -6.83 -13.34
C LEU A 67 8.30 -8.17 -13.03
N PHE A 68 6.97 -8.17 -12.87
CA PHE A 68 6.23 -9.36 -12.48
C PHE A 68 5.63 -10.11 -13.67
N GLY A 69 5.29 -9.43 -14.76
CA GLY A 69 4.62 -10.00 -15.93
C GLY A 69 3.14 -10.30 -15.69
N ASP A 70 2.82 -11.11 -14.68
CA ASP A 70 1.46 -11.54 -14.36
C ASP A 70 1.19 -11.71 -12.86
N TRP A 71 -0.09 -11.91 -12.53
CA TRP A 71 -0.56 -12.10 -11.17
C TRP A 71 0.00 -13.36 -10.50
N ASP A 72 0.17 -14.43 -11.28
CA ASP A 72 0.65 -15.71 -10.76
C ASP A 72 2.09 -15.56 -10.28
N THR A 73 2.95 -14.92 -11.09
CA THR A 73 4.34 -14.58 -10.77
C THR A 73 4.42 -13.59 -9.61
N PHE A 74 3.56 -12.56 -9.59
CA PHE A 74 3.45 -11.62 -8.46
C PHE A 74 3.19 -12.34 -7.13
N SER A 75 2.37 -13.39 -7.14
CA SER A 75 1.93 -14.09 -5.93
C SER A 75 2.87 -15.20 -5.44
N THR A 76 3.99 -15.48 -6.14
CA THR A 76 4.87 -16.58 -5.75
C THR A 76 5.66 -16.26 -4.48
N PRO A 77 6.07 -17.29 -3.70
CA PRO A 77 6.90 -17.09 -2.52
C PRO A 77 8.22 -16.35 -2.79
N GLU A 78 8.83 -16.55 -3.96
CA GLU A 78 10.10 -15.92 -4.35
C GLU A 78 9.97 -14.40 -4.54
N ASN A 79 8.76 -13.95 -4.87
CA ASN A 79 8.45 -12.53 -5.08
C ASN A 79 7.81 -11.86 -3.86
N ARG A 80 7.59 -12.60 -2.77
CA ARG A 80 6.85 -12.12 -1.58
C ARG A 80 7.33 -10.76 -1.07
N ASP A 81 8.65 -10.55 -0.96
CA ASP A 81 9.20 -9.29 -0.44
C ASP A 81 8.96 -8.13 -1.41
N ARG A 82 9.10 -8.35 -2.72
CA ARG A 82 8.85 -7.31 -3.73
C ARG A 82 7.36 -6.99 -3.83
N ALA A 83 6.52 -8.03 -3.76
CA ALA A 83 5.08 -7.91 -3.75
C ALA A 83 4.59 -7.14 -2.51
N ASP A 84 5.16 -7.41 -1.33
CA ASP A 84 4.89 -6.65 -0.12
C ASP A 84 5.23 -5.16 -0.28
N GLN A 85 6.41 -4.86 -0.83
CA GLN A 85 6.81 -3.48 -1.03
C GLN A 85 5.92 -2.76 -2.07
N PHE A 86 5.47 -3.46 -3.11
CA PHE A 86 4.52 -2.92 -4.08
C PHE A 86 3.15 -2.61 -3.44
N VAL A 87 2.63 -3.50 -2.61
CA VAL A 87 1.38 -3.26 -1.86
C VAL A 87 1.50 -2.01 -0.99
N ARG A 88 2.62 -1.85 -0.26
CA ARG A 88 2.89 -0.63 0.52
C ARG A 88 2.91 0.62 -0.37
N PHE A 89 3.57 0.54 -1.52
CA PHE A 89 3.64 1.64 -2.49
C PHE A 89 2.24 2.07 -2.96
N LEU A 90 1.36 1.11 -3.31
CA LEU A 90 -0.01 1.41 -3.77
C LEU A 90 -0.83 2.12 -2.69
N GLY A 91 -0.83 1.60 -1.46
CA GLY A 91 -1.60 2.22 -0.39
C GLY A 91 -1.02 3.58 0.02
N GLU A 92 0.31 3.75 0.03
CA GLU A 92 0.90 5.07 0.25
C GLU A 92 0.55 6.05 -0.88
N CYS A 93 0.42 5.61 -2.14
CA CYS A 93 -0.09 6.48 -3.20
C CYS A 93 -1.49 7.00 -2.87
N CYS A 94 -2.39 6.14 -2.36
CA CYS A 94 -3.73 6.54 -1.93
C CYS A 94 -3.65 7.56 -0.77
N VAL A 95 -2.92 7.25 0.30
CA VAL A 95 -2.77 8.12 1.48
C VAL A 95 -2.17 9.49 1.11
N LYS A 96 -1.19 9.52 0.19
CA LYS A 96 -0.55 10.79 -0.23
C LYS A 96 -1.43 11.60 -1.18
N GLN A 97 -2.30 10.97 -1.96
CA GLN A 97 -3.22 11.67 -2.87
C GLN A 97 -4.50 12.17 -2.16
N HIS A 98 -4.92 11.51 -1.08
CA HIS A 98 -6.19 11.78 -0.40
C HIS A 98 -5.99 12.14 1.08
N PRO A 99 -5.93 13.44 1.42
CA PRO A 99 -5.89 13.88 2.80
C PRO A 99 -7.07 13.32 3.61
N GLY A 100 -6.77 12.70 4.76
CA GLY A 100 -7.77 12.06 5.61
C GLY A 100 -7.92 10.56 5.38
N MET A 101 -7.25 9.97 4.36
CA MET A 101 -7.08 8.52 4.27
C MET A 101 -5.96 8.03 5.19
N ALA A 102 -6.16 6.86 5.79
CA ALA A 102 -5.17 6.17 6.61
C ALA A 102 -5.18 4.66 6.32
N TRP A 103 -4.07 4.01 6.62
CA TRP A 103 -4.00 2.55 6.62
C TRP A 103 -4.94 1.96 7.66
N THR A 104 -5.62 0.89 7.27
CA THR A 104 -6.54 0.12 8.10
C THR A 104 -6.36 -1.37 7.85
N ASN A 105 -6.77 -2.18 8.81
CA ASN A 105 -6.85 -3.62 8.65
C ASN A 105 -8.26 -4.02 8.22
N ASP A 106 -8.37 -4.70 7.07
CA ASP A 106 -9.58 -5.36 6.59
C ASP A 106 -9.36 -6.89 6.57
N PRO A 107 -9.64 -7.60 7.68
CA PRO A 107 -9.36 -9.02 7.77
C PRO A 107 -10.08 -9.83 6.69
N GLY A 108 -9.31 -10.67 5.97
CA GLY A 108 -9.84 -11.56 4.93
C GLY A 108 -9.60 -11.08 3.49
N SER A 109 -9.18 -9.84 3.30
CA SER A 109 -8.91 -9.27 1.98
C SER A 109 -7.41 -9.16 1.65
N GLY A 110 -6.55 -9.80 2.46
CA GLY A 110 -5.10 -9.82 2.31
C GLY A 110 -4.53 -10.97 1.45
N ALA A 111 -5.34 -11.98 1.12
CA ALA A 111 -4.89 -13.13 0.35
C ALA A 111 -4.52 -12.73 -1.09
N PRO A 112 -3.47 -13.32 -1.70
CA PRO A 112 -2.69 -14.44 -1.19
C PRO A 112 -1.49 -14.06 -0.31
N LEU A 113 -1.12 -12.77 -0.24
CA LEU A 113 0.14 -12.33 0.37
C LEU A 113 0.09 -12.30 1.91
N TYR A 114 -1.07 -11.96 2.47
CA TYR A 114 -1.26 -11.75 3.89
C TYR A 114 -2.32 -12.72 4.44
N THR A 115 -1.94 -13.46 5.49
CA THR A 115 -2.82 -14.42 6.18
C THR A 115 -3.39 -13.86 7.48
N ASP A 116 -2.70 -12.88 8.08
CA ASP A 116 -2.99 -12.40 9.43
C ASP A 116 -3.80 -11.10 9.43
N PHE A 117 -3.66 -10.29 8.38
CA PHE A 117 -4.37 -9.01 8.18
C PHE A 117 -4.62 -8.77 6.69
N GLY A 118 -5.47 -7.80 6.36
CA GLY A 118 -5.69 -7.34 4.99
C GLY A 118 -5.36 -5.85 4.84
N PRO A 119 -4.34 -5.49 4.05
CA PRO A 119 -4.02 -4.08 3.83
C PRO A 119 -5.13 -3.35 3.08
N ALA A 120 -5.69 -2.34 3.73
CA ALA A 120 -6.66 -1.43 3.14
C ALA A 120 -6.34 0.02 3.54
N VAL A 121 -6.90 0.96 2.80
CA VAL A 121 -6.82 2.40 3.11
C VAL A 121 -8.22 2.97 3.07
N HIS A 122 -8.62 3.68 4.12
CA HIS A 122 -9.95 4.30 4.21
C HIS A 122 -9.84 5.74 4.70
N PHE A 123 -10.79 6.57 4.28
CA PHE A 123 -11.04 7.86 4.92
C PHE A 123 -11.44 7.64 6.37
N VAL A 124 -10.74 8.29 7.31
CA VAL A 124 -10.96 8.15 8.76
C VAL A 124 -12.40 8.51 9.15
N ASP A 125 -13.00 9.49 8.46
CA ASP A 125 -14.32 10.01 8.81
C ASP A 125 -15.50 9.19 8.25
N SER A 126 -15.33 8.60 7.06
CA SER A 126 -16.44 7.93 6.33
C SER A 126 -16.29 6.42 6.24
N GLY A 127 -15.08 5.89 6.45
CA GLY A 127 -14.77 4.48 6.23
C GLY A 127 -14.81 4.05 4.76
N LEU A 128 -14.93 4.97 3.80
CA LEU A 128 -14.83 4.67 2.37
C LEU A 128 -13.36 4.57 1.95
N GLY A 129 -13.03 3.63 1.07
CA GLY A 129 -11.63 3.34 0.79
C GLY A 129 -11.41 2.22 -0.21
N GLU A 130 -10.18 1.72 -0.23
CA GLU A 130 -9.69 0.71 -1.18
C GLU A 130 -9.04 -0.46 -0.46
N ASN A 131 -9.32 -1.67 -0.97
CA ASN A 131 -8.51 -2.84 -0.66
C ASN A 131 -7.27 -2.85 -1.57
N VAL A 132 -6.08 -2.82 -0.97
CA VAL A 132 -4.85 -2.59 -1.74
C VAL A 132 -4.44 -3.83 -2.56
N ILE A 133 -4.83 -5.03 -2.13
CA ILE A 133 -4.65 -6.25 -2.92
C ILE A 133 -5.47 -6.21 -4.21
N SER A 134 -6.67 -5.63 -4.17
CA SER A 134 -7.54 -5.47 -5.34
C SER A 134 -6.91 -4.51 -6.34
N LEU A 135 -6.34 -3.39 -5.88
CA LEU A 135 -5.55 -2.48 -6.72
C LEU A 135 -4.33 -3.19 -7.35
N ALA A 136 -3.63 -4.02 -6.58
CA ALA A 136 -2.51 -4.80 -7.13
C ALA A 136 -2.98 -5.78 -8.20
N ARG A 137 -4.13 -6.42 -8.02
CA ARG A 137 -4.71 -7.35 -8.98
C ARG A 137 -5.14 -6.66 -10.27
N GLU A 138 -5.74 -5.47 -10.18
CA GLU A 138 -6.13 -4.66 -11.33
C GLU A 138 -4.96 -4.40 -12.29
N LEU A 139 -3.73 -4.24 -11.78
CA LEU A 139 -2.54 -4.06 -12.62
C LEU A 139 -2.37 -5.19 -13.65
N PHE A 140 -2.73 -6.42 -13.29
CA PHE A 140 -2.51 -7.61 -14.10
C PHE A 140 -3.77 -8.10 -14.84
N MET A 141 -4.89 -7.41 -14.69
CA MET A 141 -6.15 -7.79 -15.34
C MET A 141 -6.15 -7.40 -16.83
N GLU A 142 -6.69 -8.29 -17.66
CA GLU A 142 -6.91 -8.02 -19.08
C GLU A 142 -7.80 -6.78 -19.24
N ASN A 143 -7.28 -5.74 -19.93
CA ASN A 143 -7.88 -4.42 -20.15
C ASN A 143 -7.78 -3.38 -19.01
N TYR A 144 -7.09 -3.67 -17.90
CA TYR A 144 -6.90 -2.69 -16.82
C TYR A 144 -5.52 -2.02 -16.91
N GLY A 145 -4.50 -2.67 -16.36
CA GLY A 145 -3.13 -2.20 -16.42
C GLY A 145 -2.86 -0.88 -15.67
N PRO A 146 -1.68 -0.28 -15.92
CA PRO A 146 -1.17 0.88 -15.17
C PRO A 146 -2.12 2.07 -15.10
N ARG A 147 -2.79 2.42 -16.21
CA ARG A 147 -3.70 3.57 -16.26
C ARG A 147 -4.98 3.35 -15.44
N MET A 148 -5.50 2.12 -15.42
CA MET A 148 -6.68 1.83 -14.60
C MET A 148 -6.34 1.87 -13.11
N VAL A 149 -5.18 1.33 -12.70
CA VAL A 149 -4.75 1.42 -11.30
C VAL A 149 -4.52 2.88 -10.88
N GLU A 150 -3.89 3.70 -11.72
CA GLU A 150 -3.75 5.14 -11.47
C GLU A 150 -5.12 5.82 -11.31
N TYR A 151 -6.08 5.50 -12.19
CA TYR A 151 -7.45 6.00 -12.10
C TYR A 151 -8.15 5.56 -10.81
N SER A 152 -8.05 4.29 -10.43
CA SER A 152 -8.60 3.75 -9.18
C SER A 152 -8.00 4.48 -7.97
N ILE A 153 -6.69 4.71 -7.95
CA ILE A 153 -6.03 5.51 -6.89
C ILE A 153 -6.58 6.94 -6.87
N GLN A 154 -6.75 7.61 -8.02
CA GLN A 154 -7.32 8.96 -8.08
C GLN A 154 -8.77 9.02 -7.59
N LYS A 155 -9.51 7.91 -7.68
CA LYS A 155 -10.92 7.79 -7.28
C LYS A 155 -11.11 7.09 -5.94
N ALA A 156 -10.03 6.73 -5.24
CA ALA A 156 -10.10 6.01 -3.98
C ALA A 156 -11.09 6.65 -3.00
N GLY A 157 -12.01 5.85 -2.48
CA GLY A 157 -13.02 6.30 -1.51
C GLY A 157 -14.12 7.21 -2.08
N VAL A 158 -14.20 7.39 -3.40
CA VAL A 158 -15.34 8.03 -4.07
C VAL A 158 -16.36 6.95 -4.44
N PRO A 159 -17.62 7.01 -3.96
CA PRO A 159 -18.66 6.09 -4.39
C PRO A 159 -18.85 6.16 -5.92
N ILE A 160 -18.85 5.00 -6.56
CA ILE A 160 -19.13 4.84 -8.01
C ILE A 160 -20.63 4.91 -8.28
#